data_AF-A0A059F436-F1
#
_entry.id   AF-A0A059F436-F1
#
_cell.length_a   1.000
_cell.length_b   1.000
_cell.length_c   1.000
_cell.angle_alpha   90.00
_cell.angle_beta   90.00
_cell.angle_gamma   90.00
#
_symmetry.space_group_name_H-M   'P 1'
#
loop_
_entity.id
_entity.type
_entity.pdbx_description
1 polymer ?
#
loop_
_entity_poly.entity_id
_entity_poly.type
_entity_poly.pdbx_seq_one_letter_code
_entity_poly.pdbx_strand_id
1 'polypeptide(L)'
;METINIKRTLAELKNDPYKSLLYILDCYTPTSSRYAFSFTFKSIINDKTIPATIKGFEMLNERINLQRQTLNKLILANQSLKQKLNNIKAHHEVVDDKLKKALEKTRKLFVLKGENDKIYKIRNKFLLMENKQPLMIDENKRSEVIEILKIFNKALEKMREENFKNK
;
A
#
# COMPACT_ATOMS: atom_id res chain seq x y z
N MET A 1 -18.67 22.58 34.32
CA MET A 1 -18.35 23.60 33.30
C MET A 1 -19.53 24.56 33.25
N GLU A 2 -19.38 25.74 33.82
CA GLU A 2 -20.42 26.77 33.76
C GLU A 2 -20.48 27.34 32.34
N THR A 3 -21.66 27.27 31.73
CA THR A 3 -21.97 27.84 30.43
C THR A 3 -21.94 29.37 30.53
N ILE A 4 -20.87 29.98 30.04
CA ILE A 4 -20.78 31.44 29.93
C ILE A 4 -21.93 31.93 29.04
N ASN A 5 -22.90 32.59 29.66
CA ASN A 5 -24.11 33.08 29.03
C ASN A 5 -23.81 34.42 28.32
N ILE A 6 -23.32 34.33 27.07
CA ILE A 6 -22.86 35.45 26.22
C ILE A 6 -23.90 36.59 26.11
N LYS A 7 -25.20 36.30 26.30
CA LYS A 7 -26.27 37.30 26.22
C LYS A 7 -26.24 38.33 27.37
N ARG A 8 -25.70 38.00 28.56
CA ARG A 8 -25.57 38.96 29.68
C ARG A 8 -24.39 39.91 29.51
N THR A 9 -23.26 39.43 28.99
CA THR A 9 -22.02 40.21 28.84
C THR A 9 -22.12 41.32 27.78
N LEU A 10 -22.94 41.12 26.73
CA LEU A 10 -23.19 42.15 25.71
C LEU A 10 -24.13 43.26 26.20
N ALA A 11 -25.02 42.98 27.16
CA ALA A 11 -25.96 43.97 27.69
C ALA A 11 -25.27 45.04 28.56
N GLU A 12 -24.16 44.69 29.23
CA GLU A 12 -23.37 45.61 30.06
C GLU A 12 -22.48 46.56 29.23
N LEU A 13 -22.14 46.19 28.00
CA LEU A 13 -21.33 47.02 27.09
C LEU A 13 -22.13 48.15 26.43
N LYS A 14 -23.47 48.02 26.37
CA LYS A 14 -24.37 48.95 25.67
C LYS A 14 -24.41 50.38 26.26
N ASN A 15 -24.02 50.54 27.53
CA ASN A 15 -24.16 51.80 28.26
C ASN A 15 -22.87 52.62 28.37
N ASP A 16 -21.73 52.10 27.88
CA ASP A 16 -20.44 52.81 27.93
C ASP A 16 -19.61 52.53 26.65
N PRO A 17 -19.44 53.52 25.76
CA PRO A 17 -18.70 53.34 24.52
C PRO A 17 -17.21 53.03 24.73
N TYR A 18 -16.61 53.46 25.86
CA TYR A 18 -15.22 53.16 26.17
C TYR A 18 -15.03 51.68 26.54
N LYS A 19 -15.95 51.11 27.33
CA LYS A 19 -15.94 49.67 27.63
C LYS A 19 -16.15 48.82 26.39
N SER A 20 -17.03 49.27 25.49
CA SER A 20 -17.23 48.63 24.18
C SER A 20 -15.96 48.66 23.32
N LEU A 21 -15.26 49.80 23.27
CA LEU A 21 -14.00 49.92 22.51
C LEU A 21 -12.91 49.02 23.10
N LEU A 22 -12.73 49.01 24.42
CA LEU A 22 -11.76 48.13 25.10
C LEU A 22 -12.06 46.65 24.84
N TYR A 23 -13.34 46.26 24.85
CA TYR A 23 -13.74 44.90 24.52
C TYR A 23 -13.42 44.52 23.07
N ILE A 24 -13.67 45.42 22.11
CA ILE A 24 -13.31 45.20 20.71
C ILE A 24 -11.79 45.05 20.58
N LEU A 25 -11.01 45.94 21.21
CA LEU A 25 -9.55 45.84 21.20
C LEU A 25 -9.06 44.51 21.79
N ASP A 26 -9.64 44.04 22.89
CA ASP A 26 -9.35 42.71 23.46
C ASP A 26 -9.64 41.58 22.47
N CYS A 27 -10.75 41.65 21.72
CA CYS A 27 -11.10 40.62 20.73
C CYS A 27 -10.14 40.56 19.53
N TYR A 28 -9.45 41.65 19.22
CA TYR A 28 -8.46 41.71 18.13
C TYR A 28 -7.01 41.58 18.62
N THR A 29 -6.78 41.46 19.93
CA THR A 29 -5.43 41.30 20.50
C THR A 29 -5.09 39.82 20.71
N PRO A 30 -4.08 39.24 20.04
CA PRO A 30 -3.78 37.79 20.08
C PRO A 30 -3.44 37.22 21.46
N THR A 31 -2.86 38.04 22.33
CA THR A 31 -2.51 37.68 23.71
C THR A 31 -3.73 37.62 24.63
N SER A 32 -4.85 38.21 24.23
CA SER A 32 -6.09 38.21 25.00
C SER A 32 -6.71 36.81 25.08
N SER A 33 -7.35 36.51 26.20
CA SER A 33 -8.21 35.34 26.36
C SER A 33 -9.52 35.47 25.55
N ARG A 34 -9.88 36.71 25.16
CA ARG A 34 -11.08 37.04 24.39
C ARG A 34 -10.84 37.15 22.89
N TYR A 35 -9.63 36.77 22.44
CA TYR A 35 -9.24 36.87 21.05
C TYR A 35 -10.18 36.08 20.14
N ALA A 36 -10.79 36.75 19.17
CA ALA A 36 -11.86 36.18 18.36
C ALA A 36 -11.35 35.21 17.28
N PHE A 37 -10.13 35.39 16.79
CA PHE A 37 -9.59 34.63 15.66
C PHE A 37 -8.76 33.43 16.14
N SER A 38 -9.41 32.46 16.77
CA SER A 38 -8.78 31.20 17.16
C SER A 38 -9.36 30.03 16.38
N PHE A 39 -8.49 29.12 15.94
CA PHE A 39 -8.85 27.97 15.13
C PHE A 39 -8.26 26.72 15.74
N THR A 40 -9.08 25.69 15.96
CA THR A 40 -8.63 24.40 16.50
C THR A 40 -8.55 23.37 15.39
N PHE A 41 -7.36 22.80 15.20
CA PHE A 41 -7.09 21.75 14.23
C PHE A 41 -6.70 20.46 14.94
N LYS A 42 -6.91 19.32 14.29
CA LYS A 42 -6.36 18.04 14.74
C LYS A 42 -4.99 17.85 14.12
N SER A 43 -3.95 17.77 14.95
CA SER A 43 -2.60 17.40 14.52
C SER A 43 -2.33 15.95 14.89
N ILE A 44 -1.55 15.24 14.07
CA ILE A 44 -1.17 13.85 14.32
C ILE A 44 0.27 13.84 14.82
N ILE A 45 0.48 13.32 16.03
CA ILE A 45 1.80 13.15 16.66
C ILE A 45 1.87 11.71 17.18
N ASN A 46 2.86 10.93 16.72
CA ASN A 46 3.02 9.51 17.07
C ASN A 46 1.71 8.72 16.93
N ASP A 47 1.05 8.87 15.77
CA ASP A 47 -0.24 8.25 15.42
C ASP A 47 -1.43 8.61 16.31
N LYS A 48 -1.26 9.56 17.25
CA LYS A 48 -2.34 10.09 18.08
C LYS A 48 -2.80 11.44 17.56
N THR A 49 -4.12 11.64 17.52
CA THR A 49 -4.72 12.94 17.17
C THR A 49 -4.77 13.83 18.41
N ILE A 50 -4.11 14.98 18.33
CA ILE A 50 -4.02 15.96 19.41
C ILE A 50 -4.60 17.29 18.90
N PRO A 51 -5.53 17.93 19.64
CA PRO A 51 -6.03 19.24 19.26
C PRO A 51 -4.91 20.28 19.38
N ALA A 52 -4.74 21.09 18.34
CA ALA A 52 -3.81 22.21 18.30
C ALA A 52 -4.61 23.47 17.97
N THR A 53 -4.61 24.43 18.88
CA THR A 53 -5.24 25.73 18.65
C THR A 53 -4.20 26.71 18.13
N ILE A 54 -4.49 27.36 17.01
CA ILE A 54 -3.70 28.47 16.49
C ILE A 54 -4.48 29.77 16.66
N LYS A 55 -3.77 30.86 16.91
CA LYS A 55 -4.35 32.19 17.08
C LYS A 55 -3.88 33.10 15.95
N GLY A 56 -4.85 33.63 15.23
CA GLY A 56 -4.65 34.70 14.26
C GLY A 56 -4.26 34.19 12.88
N PHE A 57 -4.27 35.12 11.94
CA PHE A 57 -4.05 34.83 10.53
C PHE A 57 -2.59 34.52 10.19
N GLU A 58 -1.64 35.03 10.98
CA GLU A 58 -0.22 34.74 10.78
C GLU A 58 0.10 33.25 11.02
N MET A 59 -0.29 32.72 12.18
CA MET A 59 -0.14 31.28 12.46
C MET A 59 -0.97 30.41 11.50
N LEU A 60 -2.11 30.90 11.02
CA LEU A 60 -2.90 30.21 9.98
C LEU A 60 -2.13 30.14 8.66
N ASN A 61 -1.46 31.22 8.24
CA ASN A 61 -0.62 31.24 7.05
C ASN A 61 0.59 30.31 7.18
N GLU A 62 1.25 30.29 8.35
CA GLU A 62 2.32 29.32 8.62
C GLU A 62 1.82 27.88 8.48
N ARG A 63 0.62 27.59 9.02
CA ARG A 63 0.01 26.27 8.89
C ARG A 63 -0.28 25.91 7.43
N ILE A 64 -0.79 26.84 6.63
CA ILE A 64 -1.01 26.65 5.19
C ILE A 64 0.31 26.39 4.47
N ASN A 65 1.37 27.11 4.81
CA ASN A 65 2.69 26.90 4.23
C ASN A 65 3.25 25.52 4.59
N LEU A 66 3.08 25.07 5.85
CA LEU A 66 3.45 23.72 6.27
C LEU A 66 2.66 22.65 5.52
N GLN A 67 1.36 22.85 5.29
CA GLN A 67 0.54 21.96 4.47
C GLN A 67 1.03 21.87 3.03
N ARG A 68 1.40 23.01 2.41
CA ARG A 68 1.98 23.04 1.06
C ARG A 68 3.31 22.29 0.98
N GLN A 69 4.20 22.48 1.96
CA GLN A 69 5.47 21.75 2.02
C GLN A 69 5.25 20.24 2.17
N THR A 70 4.33 19.82 3.03
CA THR A 70 3.98 18.40 3.20
C THR A 70 3.38 17.83 1.92
N LEU A 71 2.49 18.56 1.25
CA LEU A 71 1.93 18.14 -0.03
C LEU A 71 3.01 17.92 -1.09
N ASN A 72 3.98 18.82 -1.21
CA ASN A 72 5.10 18.67 -2.14
C ASN A 72 5.93 17.42 -1.82
N LYS A 73 6.20 17.14 -0.54
CA LYS A 73 6.89 15.90 -0.12
C LYS A 73 6.09 14.65 -0.52
N LEU A 74 4.77 14.66 -0.34
CA LEU A 74 3.90 13.55 -0.72
C LEU A 74 3.86 13.34 -2.24
N ILE A 75 3.83 14.41 -3.04
CA ILE A 75 3.89 14.33 -4.50
C ILE A 75 5.19 13.67 -4.95
N LEU A 76 6.34 14.10 -4.41
CA LEU A 76 7.65 13.51 -4.73
C LEU A 76 7.72 12.03 -4.34
N ALA A 77 7.21 11.68 -3.16
CA ALA A 77 7.14 10.28 -2.71
C ALA A 77 6.28 9.43 -3.66
N ASN A 78 5.12 9.95 -4.08
CA ASN A 78 4.23 9.27 -5.03
C ASN A 78 4.89 9.08 -6.40
N GLN A 79 5.59 10.10 -6.92
CA GLN A 79 6.36 9.99 -8.16
C GLN A 79 7.43 8.89 -8.06
N SER A 80 8.17 8.82 -6.95
CA SER A 80 9.17 7.77 -6.71
C SER A 80 8.53 6.37 -6.66
N LEU A 81 7.41 6.22 -5.95
CA LEU A 81 6.68 4.95 -5.90
C LEU A 81 6.16 4.51 -7.27
N LYS A 82 5.65 5.46 -8.07
CA LYS A 82 5.20 5.20 -9.44
C LYS A 82 6.35 4.71 -10.32
N GLN A 83 7.53 5.31 -10.20
CA GLN A 83 8.72 4.85 -10.92
C GLN A 83 9.14 3.45 -10.50
N LYS A 84 9.18 3.16 -9.19
CA LYS A 84 9.47 1.81 -8.67
C LYS A 84 8.48 0.77 -9.21
N LEU A 85 7.19 1.10 -9.23
CA LEU A 85 6.14 0.22 -9.74
C LEU A 85 6.29 -0.05 -11.24
N ASN A 86 6.65 0.97 -12.03
CA ASN A 86 6.95 0.78 -13.45
C ASN A 86 8.16 -0.13 -13.67
N ASN A 87 9.22 0.02 -12.86
CA ASN A 87 10.39 -0.85 -12.94
C ASN A 87 10.04 -2.30 -12.60
N ILE A 88 9.21 -2.52 -11.57
CA ILE A 88 8.73 -3.86 -11.21
C ILE A 88 7.93 -4.48 -12.36
N LYS A 89 7.05 -3.70 -13.01
CA LYS A 89 6.28 -4.17 -14.18
C LYS A 89 7.19 -4.56 -15.34
N ALA A 90 8.15 -3.71 -15.71
CA ALA A 90 9.10 -4.02 -16.76
C ALA A 90 9.93 -5.28 -16.44
N HIS A 91 10.35 -5.44 -15.18
CA HIS A 91 11.06 -6.65 -14.76
C HIS A 91 10.17 -7.90 -14.85
N HIS A 92 8.91 -7.79 -14.44
CA HIS A 92 7.93 -8.87 -14.53
C HIS A 92 7.71 -9.30 -15.98
N GLU A 93 7.60 -8.37 -16.94
CA GLU A 93 7.49 -8.68 -18.37
C GLU A 93 8.71 -9.46 -18.89
N VAL A 94 9.92 -9.05 -18.51
CA VAL A 94 11.16 -9.77 -18.89
C VAL A 94 11.20 -11.17 -18.28
N VAL A 95 10.76 -11.34 -17.04
CA VAL A 95 10.69 -12.64 -16.37
C VAL A 95 9.65 -13.54 -17.04
N ASP A 96 8.48 -13.00 -17.38
CA ASP A 96 7.42 -13.74 -18.07
C ASP A 96 7.86 -14.22 -19.45
N ASP A 97 8.57 -13.38 -20.22
CA ASP A 97 9.17 -13.77 -21.50
C ASP A 97 10.21 -14.87 -21.36
N LYS A 98 11.07 -14.79 -20.33
CA LYS A 98 12.04 -15.86 -20.03
C LYS A 98 11.34 -17.16 -19.66
N LEU A 99 10.26 -17.09 -18.87
CA LEU A 99 9.45 -18.24 -18.48
C LEU A 99 8.80 -18.89 -19.70
N LYS A 100 8.18 -18.10 -20.60
CA LYS A 100 7.61 -18.59 -21.87
C LYS A 100 8.65 -19.29 -22.73
N LYS A 101 9.84 -18.69 -22.91
CA LYS A 101 10.94 -19.31 -23.67
C LYS A 101 11.42 -20.61 -23.02
N ALA A 102 11.50 -20.66 -21.68
CA ALA A 102 11.86 -21.88 -20.97
C ALA A 102 10.81 -22.99 -21.15
N LEU A 103 9.52 -22.66 -21.04
CA LEU A 103 8.41 -23.59 -21.29
C LEU A 103 8.39 -24.10 -22.73
N GLU A 104 8.70 -23.25 -23.71
CA GLU A 104 8.75 -23.69 -25.11
C GLU A 104 9.94 -24.61 -25.38
N LYS A 105 11.11 -24.31 -24.80
CA LYS A 105 12.29 -25.18 -24.87
C LYS A 105 12.02 -26.55 -24.24
N THR A 106 11.43 -26.58 -23.04
CA THR A 106 11.06 -27.85 -22.40
C THR A 106 10.05 -28.60 -23.24
N ARG A 107 9.01 -27.94 -23.77
CA ARG A 107 8.06 -28.56 -24.70
C ARG A 107 8.74 -29.18 -25.92
N LYS A 108 9.66 -28.47 -26.59
CA LYS A 108 10.41 -29.00 -27.75
C LYS A 108 11.29 -30.20 -27.38
N LEU A 109 11.96 -30.16 -26.22
CA LEU A 109 12.74 -31.30 -25.71
C LEU A 109 11.87 -32.55 -25.48
N PHE A 110 10.66 -32.38 -24.96
CA PHE A 110 9.73 -33.49 -24.76
C PHE A 110 9.18 -34.07 -26.08
N VAL A 111 8.94 -33.22 -27.09
CA VAL A 111 8.58 -33.67 -28.45
C VAL A 111 9.72 -34.49 -29.07
N LEU A 112 10.98 -34.01 -28.96
CA LEU A 112 12.15 -34.66 -29.54
C LEU A 112 12.53 -36.00 -28.89
N LYS A 113 12.18 -36.21 -27.61
CA LYS A 113 12.43 -37.48 -26.90
C LYS A 113 11.33 -38.54 -27.11
N GLY A 114 10.30 -38.26 -27.93
CA GLY A 114 9.20 -39.21 -28.16
C GLY A 114 8.32 -39.49 -26.93
N GLU A 115 8.45 -38.70 -25.85
CA GLU A 115 7.70 -38.90 -24.60
C GLU A 115 6.34 -38.18 -24.58
N ASN A 116 5.93 -37.58 -25.71
CA ASN A 116 4.67 -36.86 -25.87
C ASN A 116 3.46 -37.68 -25.40
N ASP A 117 3.44 -38.99 -25.67
CA ASP A 117 2.33 -39.88 -25.25
C ASP A 117 2.27 -40.07 -23.73
N LYS A 118 3.40 -40.09 -23.04
CA LYS A 118 3.44 -40.19 -21.57
C LYS A 118 2.95 -38.88 -20.93
N ILE A 119 3.32 -37.73 -21.50
CA ILE A 119 2.87 -36.42 -21.02
C ILE A 119 1.40 -36.17 -21.35
N TYR A 120 0.91 -36.61 -22.51
CA TYR A 120 -0.52 -36.54 -22.84
C TYR A 120 -1.36 -37.37 -21.86
N LYS A 121 -0.87 -38.56 -21.47
CA LYS A 121 -1.50 -39.38 -20.42
C LYS A 121 -1.46 -38.69 -19.05
N ILE A 122 -0.35 -38.06 -18.67
CA ILE A 122 -0.24 -37.30 -17.41
C ILE A 122 -1.18 -36.07 -17.44
N ARG A 123 -1.18 -35.30 -18.53
CA ARG A 123 -2.04 -34.11 -18.69
C ARG A 123 -3.51 -34.47 -18.68
N ASN A 124 -3.93 -35.54 -19.37
CA ASN A 124 -5.31 -36.03 -19.30
C ASN A 124 -5.67 -36.51 -17.88
N LYS A 125 -4.74 -37.14 -17.16
CA LYS A 125 -4.94 -37.55 -15.76
C LYS A 125 -5.10 -36.35 -14.82
N PHE A 126 -4.34 -35.27 -15.04
CA PHE A 126 -4.49 -34.00 -14.30
C PHE A 126 -5.76 -33.23 -14.68
N LEU A 127 -6.12 -33.15 -15.96
CA LEU A 127 -7.36 -32.49 -16.42
C LEU A 127 -8.62 -33.19 -15.87
N LEU A 128 -8.58 -34.53 -15.77
CA LEU A 128 -9.63 -35.33 -15.12
C LEU A 128 -9.71 -35.08 -13.60
N MET A 129 -8.63 -34.62 -12.97
CA MET A 129 -8.62 -34.22 -11.56
C MET A 129 -9.16 -32.79 -11.35
N GLU A 130 -8.92 -31.86 -12.28
CA GLU A 130 -9.46 -30.48 -12.20
C GLU A 130 -10.98 -30.42 -12.43
N ASN A 131 -11.52 -31.23 -13.35
CA ASN A 131 -12.95 -31.18 -13.69
C ASN A 131 -13.90 -31.71 -12.60
N LYS A 132 -13.39 -32.27 -11.48
CA LYS A 132 -14.24 -32.84 -10.42
C LYS A 132 -14.31 -32.05 -9.11
N GLN A 133 -13.45 -31.06 -8.85
CA GLN A 133 -13.54 -30.04 -7.78
C GLN A 133 -12.17 -29.36 -7.59
N PRO A 134 -12.10 -28.10 -7.12
CA PRO A 134 -10.85 -27.49 -6.71
C PRO A 134 -10.31 -28.23 -5.48
N LEU A 135 -9.18 -28.92 -5.63
CA LEU A 135 -8.55 -29.73 -4.58
C LEU A 135 -8.08 -28.86 -3.41
N MET A 136 -8.82 -28.89 -2.29
CA MET A 136 -8.16 -28.99 -0.98
C MET A 136 -7.41 -30.32 -0.97
N ILE A 137 -6.07 -30.26 -0.90
CA ILE A 137 -5.21 -31.43 -1.04
C ILE A 137 -5.24 -32.22 0.27
N ASP A 138 -5.90 -33.38 0.23
CA ASP A 138 -5.87 -34.44 1.24
C ASP A 138 -4.42 -34.97 1.43
N GLU A 139 -4.00 -35.28 2.66
CA GLU A 139 -2.60 -35.59 3.02
C GLU A 139 -2.04 -36.79 2.25
N ASN A 140 -2.89 -37.76 1.90
CA ASN A 140 -2.52 -38.93 1.10
C ASN A 140 -2.24 -38.60 -0.37
N LYS A 141 -2.88 -37.59 -0.94
CA LYS A 141 -2.57 -37.13 -2.31
C LYS A 141 -1.28 -36.32 -2.33
N ARG A 142 -0.91 -35.71 -1.20
CA ARG A 142 0.34 -34.97 -1.03
C ARG A 142 1.54 -35.90 -1.06
N SER A 143 1.46 -37.09 -0.44
CA SER A 143 2.53 -38.08 -0.48
C SER A 143 2.75 -38.62 -1.90
N GLU A 144 1.68 -38.90 -2.64
CA GLU A 144 1.77 -39.32 -4.06
C GLU A 144 2.39 -38.24 -4.96
N VAL A 145 2.01 -36.97 -4.78
CA VAL A 145 2.61 -35.85 -5.53
C VAL A 145 4.10 -35.68 -5.18
N ILE A 146 4.47 -35.84 -3.91
CA ILE A 146 5.88 -35.80 -3.48
C ILE A 146 6.66 -36.97 -4.09
N GLU A 147 6.07 -38.15 -4.18
CA GLU A 147 6.71 -39.32 -4.78
C GLU A 147 6.92 -39.15 -6.29
N ILE A 148 5.93 -38.58 -6.99
CA ILE A 148 6.04 -38.19 -8.39
C ILE A 148 7.13 -37.14 -8.59
N LEU A 149 7.21 -36.13 -7.72
CA LEU A 149 8.27 -35.11 -7.75
C LEU A 149 9.66 -35.70 -7.48
N LYS A 150 9.77 -36.70 -6.59
CA LYS A 150 11.02 -37.44 -6.35
C LYS A 150 11.47 -38.22 -7.59
N ILE A 151 10.54 -38.92 -8.26
CA ILE A 151 10.82 -39.64 -9.50
C ILE A 151 11.28 -38.66 -10.59
N PHE A 152 10.62 -37.50 -10.68
CA PHE A 152 10.96 -36.47 -11.66
C PHE A 152 12.36 -35.88 -11.43
N ASN A 153 12.71 -35.57 -10.18
CA ASN A 153 14.05 -35.10 -9.82
C ASN A 153 15.13 -36.13 -10.14
N LYS A 154 14.87 -37.42 -9.86
CA LYS A 154 15.81 -38.50 -10.17
C LYS A 154 16.02 -38.68 -11.67
N ALA A 155 14.97 -38.48 -12.48
CA ALA A 155 15.07 -38.50 -13.93
C ALA A 155 15.86 -37.29 -14.48
N LEU A 156 15.69 -36.11 -13.87
CA LEU A 156 16.46 -34.91 -14.20
C LEU A 156 17.95 -35.05 -13.88
N GLU A 157 18.30 -35.66 -12.75
CA GLU A 157 19.69 -35.94 -12.38
C GLU A 157 20.36 -36.89 -13.36
N LYS A 158 19.69 -37.99 -13.75
CA LYS A 158 20.21 -38.92 -14.76
C LYS A 158 20.45 -38.24 -16.12
N MET A 159 19.53 -37.39 -16.56
CA MET A 159 19.73 -36.61 -17.79
C MET A 159 20.90 -35.63 -17.69
N ARG A 160 21.15 -35.10 -16.49
CA ARG A 160 22.31 -34.23 -16.23
C ARG A 160 23.61 -35.03 -16.31
N GLU A 161 23.66 -36.20 -15.68
CA GLU A 161 24.83 -37.10 -15.71
C GLU A 161 25.16 -37.60 -17.12
N GLU A 162 24.17 -37.96 -17.93
CA GLU A 162 24.38 -38.36 -19.33
C GLU A 162 24.92 -37.21 -20.18
N ASN A 163 24.48 -35.97 -19.93
CA ASN A 163 25.02 -34.79 -20.62
C ASN A 163 26.46 -34.45 -20.19
N PHE A 164 26.90 -34.85 -18.99
CA PHE A 164 28.29 -34.66 -18.54
C PHE A 164 29.25 -35.73 -19.08
N LYS A 165 28.76 -36.93 -19.43
CA LYS A 165 29.57 -38.00 -20.04
C LYS A 165 29.81 -37.82 -21.56
N ASN A 166 28.99 -37.01 -22.23
CA ASN A 166 29.10 -36.71 -23.66
C ASN A 166 29.91 -35.42 -23.96
N LYS A 167 30.68 -34.92 -22.99
CA LYS A 167 31.72 -33.90 -23.15
C LYS A 167 33.09 -34.55 -23.00
#